data_AF-A0A7C5NVY4-F1
#
_entry.id   AF-A0A7C5NVY4-F1
#
_cell.length_a   1.000
_cell.length_b   1.000
_cell.length_c   1.000
_cell.angle_alpha   90.00
_cell.angle_beta   90.00
_cell.angle_gamma   90.00
#
_symmetry.space_group_name_H-M   'P 1'
#
loop_
_entity.id
_entity.type
_entity.pdbx_description
1 polymer ?
#
loop_
_entity_poly.entity_id
_entity_poly.type
_entity_poly.pdbx_seq_one_letter_code
_entity_poly.pdbx_strand_id
1 'polypeptide(L)'
;MKTKNIFICTALIILLSVAALISAVTIPPTHQNIRYTGRWNFDNPSVPWVAWQGSSIMVKFKGTGISIEMGGTVTDQYRVIIDGKPEKSRRYFSSNRNTYALAKDLADDIHTMEIMKETFKGKTLFYGLEVTGDGLLPLPPRPALRIEFFGDSNMDGS
;
A
#
# COMPACT_ATOMS: atom_id res chain seq x y z
N MET A 1 -26.87 -11.58 66.84
CA MET A 1 -25.83 -12.53 66.38
C MET A 1 -26.47 -13.81 65.86
N LYS A 2 -26.49 -14.01 64.54
CA LYS A 2 -26.32 -15.28 63.81
C LYS A 2 -26.56 -15.02 62.32
N THR A 3 -25.49 -15.09 61.55
CA THR A 3 -25.36 -14.95 60.10
C THR A 3 -25.95 -16.14 59.36
N LYS A 4 -26.58 -15.90 58.20
CA LYS A 4 -26.74 -16.90 57.14
C LYS A 4 -26.51 -16.25 55.77
N ASN A 5 -25.40 -16.65 55.16
CA ASN A 5 -24.99 -16.36 53.79
C ASN A 5 -25.87 -17.13 52.81
N ILE A 6 -26.37 -16.48 51.76
CA ILE A 6 -26.60 -17.12 50.46
C ILE A 6 -26.07 -16.15 49.40
N PHE A 7 -24.87 -16.46 48.92
CA PHE A 7 -24.24 -15.88 47.74
C PHE A 7 -25.08 -16.27 46.53
N ILE A 8 -25.81 -15.31 45.95
CA ILE A 8 -26.47 -15.50 44.65
C ILE A 8 -25.40 -15.27 43.58
N CYS A 9 -25.04 -16.39 42.96
CA CYS A 9 -24.22 -16.59 41.77
C CYS A 9 -24.18 -15.38 40.82
N THR A 10 -23.12 -14.59 40.94
CA THR A 10 -22.58 -13.74 39.88
C THR A 10 -21.96 -14.62 38.80
N ALA A 11 -22.78 -15.12 37.87
CA ALA A 11 -22.30 -15.83 36.70
C ALA A 11 -23.17 -15.50 35.48
N LEU A 12 -22.95 -14.32 34.90
CA LEU A 12 -23.39 -14.04 33.53
C LEU A 12 -22.25 -13.37 32.76
N ILE A 13 -21.35 -14.23 32.31
CA ILE A 13 -20.65 -14.22 31.02
C ILE A 13 -20.50 -12.81 30.42
N ILE A 14 -19.39 -12.17 30.76
CA ILE A 14 -18.82 -11.10 29.95
C ILE A 14 -18.33 -11.79 28.67
N LEU A 15 -19.15 -11.72 27.62
CA LEU A 15 -18.71 -12.01 26.26
C LEU A 15 -17.76 -10.87 25.86
N LEU A 16 -16.51 -10.96 26.32
CA LEU A 16 -15.45 -10.07 25.89
C LEU A 16 -15.14 -10.48 24.45
N SER A 17 -15.84 -9.89 23.49
CA SER A 17 -15.38 -9.87 22.11
C SER A 17 -14.05 -9.14 22.13
N VAL A 18 -12.95 -9.90 22.16
CA VAL A 18 -11.64 -9.38 21.84
C VAL A 18 -11.70 -9.04 20.36
N ALA A 19 -12.21 -7.84 20.05
CA ALA A 19 -11.91 -7.22 18.77
C ALA A 19 -10.40 -7.04 18.79
N ALA A 20 -9.68 -7.93 18.10
CA ALA A 20 -8.27 -7.74 17.85
C ALA A 20 -8.13 -6.34 17.26
N LEU A 21 -7.42 -5.46 17.97
CA LEU A 21 -7.07 -4.15 17.45
C LEU A 21 -6.22 -4.42 16.21
N ILE A 22 -6.84 -4.31 15.04
CA ILE A 22 -6.12 -4.39 13.77
C ILE A 22 -5.23 -3.15 13.73
N SER A 23 -3.97 -3.33 14.10
CA SER A 23 -2.97 -2.26 14.08
C SER A 23 -2.53 -2.01 12.66
N ALA A 24 -2.35 -0.74 12.32
CA ALA A 24 -1.77 -0.35 11.07
C ALA A 24 -0.28 -0.02 11.28
N VAL A 25 0.57 -0.57 10.41
CA VAL A 25 2.01 -0.34 10.40
C VAL A 25 2.34 0.69 9.34
N THR A 26 2.90 1.82 9.75
CA THR A 26 3.43 2.83 8.84
C THR A 26 4.78 2.37 8.27
N ILE A 27 4.92 2.46 6.95
CA ILE A 27 6.11 2.07 6.22
C ILE A 27 6.70 3.31 5.52
N PRO A 28 7.89 3.78 5.90
CA PRO A 28 8.51 4.93 5.26
C PRO A 28 8.99 4.59 3.84
N PRO A 29 9.15 5.58 2.94
CA PRO A 29 9.68 5.34 1.60
C PRO A 29 11.07 4.71 1.55
N THR A 30 11.86 4.88 2.61
CA THR A 30 13.20 4.29 2.73
C THR A 30 13.20 2.82 3.12
N HIS A 31 12.03 2.19 3.33
CA HIS A 31 11.95 0.81 3.77
C HIS A 31 12.51 -0.16 2.72
N GLN A 32 13.46 -1.01 3.12
CA GLN A 32 14.21 -1.90 2.22
C GLN A 32 13.36 -2.89 1.41
N ASN A 33 12.18 -3.26 1.92
CA ASN A 33 11.25 -4.18 1.23
C ASN A 33 10.36 -3.47 0.19
N ILE A 34 10.53 -2.17 -0.04
CA ILE A 34 9.88 -1.45 -1.14
C ILE A 34 10.72 -1.57 -2.40
N ARG A 35 10.11 -2.06 -3.48
CA ARG A 35 10.74 -2.11 -4.80
C ARG A 35 10.24 -0.95 -5.66
N TYR A 36 11.17 -0.08 -6.02
CA TYR A 36 10.97 0.94 -7.03
C TYR A 36 11.45 0.47 -8.40
N THR A 37 10.59 0.54 -9.41
CA THR A 37 10.90 0.26 -10.82
C THR A 37 10.65 1.52 -11.64
N GLY A 38 11.55 1.84 -12.57
CA GLY A 38 11.53 3.08 -13.35
C GLY A 38 12.59 4.09 -12.90
N ARG A 39 12.49 5.32 -13.41
CA ARG A 39 13.46 6.40 -13.16
C ARG A 39 12.98 7.28 -12.00
N TRP A 40 13.18 6.79 -10.78
CA TRP A 40 12.85 7.48 -9.55
C TRP A 40 13.98 8.42 -9.11
N ASN A 41 13.62 9.60 -8.60
CA ASN A 41 14.55 10.52 -7.96
C ASN A 41 14.46 10.35 -6.43
N PHE A 42 15.64 10.25 -5.80
CA PHE A 42 15.80 10.04 -4.36
C PHE A 42 16.66 11.13 -3.70
N ASP A 43 16.77 12.33 -4.30
CA ASP A 43 17.55 13.43 -3.70
C ASP A 43 17.00 13.78 -2.30
N ASN A 44 15.69 13.58 -2.10
CA ASN A 44 15.06 13.45 -0.79
C ASN A 44 14.50 12.02 -0.62
N PRO A 45 15.21 11.11 0.07
CA PRO A 45 14.78 9.72 0.26
C PRO A 45 13.48 9.56 1.06
N SER A 46 13.10 10.57 1.85
CA SER A 46 11.85 10.54 2.63
C SER A 46 10.63 10.90 1.76
N VAL A 47 10.83 11.47 0.56
CA VAL A 47 9.77 11.80 -0.39
C VAL A 47 10.28 11.59 -1.83
N PRO A 48 10.56 10.35 -2.24
CA PRO A 48 11.02 10.10 -3.61
C PRO A 48 9.90 10.43 -4.60
N TRP A 49 10.29 10.80 -5.81
CA TRP A 49 9.33 11.18 -6.85
C TRP A 49 9.64 10.56 -8.20
N VAL A 50 8.60 10.46 -9.03
CA VAL A 50 8.67 9.90 -10.37
C VAL A 50 7.80 10.68 -11.36
N ALA A 51 8.24 10.76 -12.61
CA ALA A 51 7.50 11.41 -13.69
C ALA A 51 7.12 10.44 -14.83
N TRP A 52 7.94 9.41 -15.07
CA TRP A 52 7.78 8.52 -16.21
C TRP A 52 6.69 7.47 -15.99
N GLN A 53 5.80 7.31 -16.98
CA GLN A 53 4.84 6.22 -17.09
C GLN A 53 5.53 4.85 -17.08
N GLY A 54 4.81 3.81 -16.67
CA GLY A 54 5.36 2.46 -16.47
C GLY A 54 6.24 2.33 -15.22
N SER A 55 6.55 3.43 -14.52
CA SER A 55 7.20 3.35 -13.22
C SER A 55 6.25 2.79 -12.16
N SER A 56 6.77 1.97 -11.27
CA SER A 56 5.97 1.30 -10.25
C SER A 56 6.64 1.22 -8.89
N ILE A 57 5.79 1.06 -7.87
CA ILE A 57 6.15 0.61 -6.53
C ILE A 57 5.54 -0.77 -6.34
N MET A 58 6.35 -1.75 -5.92
CA MET A 58 5.90 -3.08 -5.57
C MET A 58 6.31 -3.44 -4.14
N VAL A 59 5.43 -4.11 -3.41
CA VAL A 59 5.67 -4.65 -2.07
C VAL A 59 5.03 -6.03 -1.90
N LYS A 60 5.55 -6.81 -0.96
CA LYS A 60 4.90 -7.99 -0.39
C LYS A 60 4.54 -7.65 1.05
N PHE A 61 3.33 -7.96 1.50
CA PHE A 61 2.89 -7.66 2.86
C PHE A 61 2.04 -8.79 3.44
N LYS A 62 1.93 -8.84 4.77
CA LYS A 62 1.01 -9.73 5.49
C LYS A 62 -0.02 -8.87 6.21
N GLY A 63 -1.31 -9.09 5.92
CA GLY A 63 -2.39 -8.30 6.50
C GLY A 63 -3.64 -8.26 5.62
N THR A 64 -4.60 -7.43 6.01
CA THR A 64 -5.94 -7.37 5.40
C THR A 64 -6.16 -6.12 4.53
N GLY A 65 -5.19 -5.21 4.48
CA GLY A 65 -5.32 -3.97 3.73
C GLY A 65 -4.00 -3.21 3.58
N ILE A 66 -3.96 -2.34 2.57
CA ILE A 66 -2.83 -1.46 2.31
C ILE A 66 -3.31 -0.13 1.72
N SER A 67 -2.76 0.96 2.24
CA SER A 67 -2.96 2.31 1.76
C SER A 67 -1.63 2.94 1.36
N ILE A 68 -1.71 3.93 0.47
CA ILE A 68 -0.56 4.68 -0.01
C ILE A 68 -0.78 6.17 0.19
N GLU A 69 0.24 6.87 0.67
CA GLU A 69 0.21 8.33 0.74
C GLU A 69 0.99 8.93 -0.43
N MET A 70 0.28 9.71 -1.26
CA MET A 70 0.82 10.27 -2.51
C MET A 70 0.34 11.70 -2.72
N GLY A 71 1.16 12.47 -3.43
CA GLY A 71 0.81 13.77 -3.97
C GLY A 71 1.50 13.97 -5.32
N GLY A 72 1.45 15.18 -5.87
CA GLY A 72 2.02 15.43 -7.18
C GLY A 72 1.89 16.85 -7.66
N THR A 73 2.26 17.07 -8.91
CA THR A 73 2.07 18.36 -9.59
C THR A 73 0.74 18.44 -10.34
N VAL A 74 0.16 17.29 -10.67
CA VAL A 74 -1.11 17.16 -11.42
C VAL A 74 -1.87 15.93 -10.95
N THR A 75 -3.15 15.82 -11.33
CA THR A 75 -3.88 14.56 -11.22
C THR A 75 -3.39 13.56 -12.26
N ASP A 76 -2.97 12.38 -11.81
CA ASP A 76 -2.38 11.33 -12.65
C ASP A 76 -3.11 10.00 -12.48
N GLN A 77 -2.92 9.09 -13.43
CA GLN A 77 -3.61 7.81 -13.49
C GLN A 77 -2.70 6.67 -13.09
N TYR A 78 -3.25 5.74 -12.32
CA TYR A 78 -2.54 4.59 -11.79
C TYR A 78 -3.34 3.32 -11.98
N ARG A 79 -2.61 2.21 -12.15
CA ARG A 79 -3.15 0.85 -12.03
C ARG A 79 -2.71 0.27 -10.71
N VAL A 80 -3.65 -0.24 -9.93
CA VAL A 80 -3.36 -1.05 -8.73
C VAL A 80 -3.50 -2.52 -9.12
N ILE A 81 -2.53 -3.33 -8.69
CA ILE A 81 -2.45 -4.76 -8.96
C ILE A 81 -2.28 -5.45 -7.62
N ILE A 82 -3.26 -6.25 -7.22
CA ILE A 82 -3.21 -7.04 -5.99
C ILE A 82 -3.12 -8.51 -6.37
N ASP A 83 -2.11 -9.22 -5.87
CA ASP A 83 -1.88 -10.65 -6.15
C ASP A 83 -1.85 -10.97 -7.65
N GLY A 84 -1.18 -10.11 -8.42
CA GLY A 84 -1.06 -10.22 -9.87
C GLY A 84 -2.35 -9.90 -10.64
N LYS A 85 -3.42 -9.47 -9.96
CA LYS A 85 -4.70 -9.13 -10.59
C LYS A 85 -4.84 -7.61 -10.67
N PRO A 86 -4.78 -7.02 -11.88
CA PRO A 86 -4.99 -5.59 -12.05
C PRO A 86 -6.45 -5.23 -11.78
N GLU A 87 -6.66 -4.08 -11.15
CA GLU A 87 -7.97 -3.46 -11.10
C GLU A 87 -8.48 -3.13 -12.51
N LYS A 88 -9.79 -3.32 -12.74
CA LYS A 88 -10.43 -3.00 -14.01
C LYS A 88 -10.40 -1.49 -14.29
N SER A 89 -10.66 -0.69 -13.25
CA SER A 89 -10.66 0.78 -13.33
C SER A 89 -9.27 1.36 -13.09
N ARG A 90 -9.00 2.49 -13.75
CA ARG A 90 -7.88 3.36 -13.38
C ARG A 90 -8.18 4.05 -12.06
N ARG A 91 -7.16 4.24 -11.24
CA ARG A 91 -7.19 5.14 -10.09
C ARG A 91 -6.70 6.52 -10.52
N TYR A 92 -7.27 7.57 -9.91
CA TYR A 92 -6.89 8.96 -10.17
C TYR A 92 -6.35 9.56 -8.88
N PHE A 93 -5.06 9.86 -8.85
CA PHE A 93 -4.42 10.45 -7.69
C PHE A 93 -4.16 11.91 -7.98
N SER A 94 -4.66 12.77 -7.10
CA SER A 94 -4.62 14.22 -7.27
C SER A 94 -3.21 14.78 -7.02
N SER A 95 -3.01 16.05 -7.38
CA SER A 95 -1.80 16.79 -7.03
C SER A 95 -1.64 16.98 -5.51
N ASN A 96 -2.74 17.02 -4.75
CA ASN A 96 -2.68 17.19 -3.31
C ASN A 96 -2.14 15.92 -2.64
N ARG A 97 -1.40 16.10 -1.54
CA ARG A 97 -1.00 14.99 -0.66
C ARG A 97 -2.24 14.38 -0.01
N ASN A 98 -2.51 13.11 -0.32
CA ASN A 98 -3.64 12.35 0.19
C ASN A 98 -3.24 10.90 0.47
N THR A 99 -4.01 10.25 1.34
CA THR A 99 -3.96 8.81 1.55
C THR A 99 -5.04 8.12 0.71
N TYR A 100 -4.62 7.11 -0.05
CA TYR A 100 -5.49 6.32 -0.91
C TYR A 100 -5.48 4.86 -0.45
N ALA A 101 -6.66 4.32 -0.11
CA ALA A 101 -6.82 2.89 0.11
C ALA A 101 -6.64 2.14 -1.22
N LEU A 102 -5.61 1.29 -1.30
CA LEU A 102 -5.34 0.46 -2.47
C LEU A 102 -6.07 -0.87 -2.40
N ALA A 103 -6.08 -1.48 -1.21
CA ALA A 103 -6.87 -2.67 -0.92
C ALA A 103 -7.35 -2.65 0.53
N LYS A 104 -8.51 -3.25 0.76
CA LYS A 104 -9.15 -3.43 2.07
C LYS A 104 -9.90 -4.76 2.08
N ASP A 105 -10.25 -5.23 3.27
CA ASP A 105 -11.07 -6.43 3.47
C ASP A 105 -10.49 -7.67 2.77
N LEU A 106 -9.16 -7.73 2.63
CA LEU A 106 -8.46 -8.93 2.16
C LEU A 106 -8.51 -9.99 3.25
N ALA A 107 -8.33 -11.26 2.87
CA ALA A 107 -8.05 -12.31 3.83
C ALA A 107 -6.79 -11.92 4.63
N ASP A 108 -6.70 -12.34 5.89
CA ASP A 108 -5.46 -12.18 6.64
C ASP A 108 -4.42 -13.17 6.12
N ASP A 109 -3.74 -12.81 5.03
CA ASP A 109 -2.73 -13.63 4.35
C ASP A 109 -1.60 -12.77 3.77
N ILE A 110 -0.65 -13.42 3.12
CA ILE A 110 0.43 -12.77 2.40
C ILE A 110 -0.08 -12.33 1.03
N HIS A 111 0.05 -11.04 0.77
CA HIS A 111 -0.36 -10.40 -0.48
C HIS A 111 0.82 -9.70 -1.16
N THR A 112 0.66 -9.47 -2.45
CA THR A 112 1.52 -8.57 -3.23
C THR A 112 0.70 -7.38 -3.71
N MET A 113 1.28 -6.19 -3.61
CA MET A 113 0.72 -4.97 -4.18
C MET A 113 1.75 -4.38 -5.14
N GLU A 114 1.32 -4.08 -6.34
CA GLU A 114 2.01 -3.19 -7.26
C GLU A 114 1.10 -2.03 -7.63
N ILE A 115 1.67 -0.84 -7.63
CA ILE A 115 1.02 0.34 -8.19
C ILE A 115 1.90 0.92 -9.30
N MET A 116 1.31 1.04 -10.49
CA MET A 116 2.00 1.46 -11.70
C MET A 116 1.39 2.76 -12.24
N LYS A 117 2.25 3.74 -12.51
CA LYS A 117 1.85 5.00 -13.15
C LYS A 117 1.51 4.75 -14.62
N GLU A 118 0.31 5.09 -15.05
CA GLU A 118 -0.16 4.87 -16.42
C GLU A 118 0.05 6.07 -17.36
N THR A 119 0.24 7.29 -16.84
CA THR A 119 0.46 8.47 -17.69
C THR A 119 1.75 9.22 -17.36
N PHE A 120 2.15 10.17 -18.21
CA PHE A 120 3.41 10.92 -18.08
C PHE A 120 3.21 12.39 -17.70
N LYS A 121 2.00 12.76 -17.24
CA LYS A 121 1.55 14.15 -17.16
C LYS A 121 2.34 15.01 -16.17
N GLY A 122 2.82 14.44 -15.09
CA GLY A 122 3.58 15.19 -14.10
C GLY A 122 4.27 14.34 -13.06
N LYS A 123 4.88 15.04 -12.09
CA LYS A 123 5.60 14.38 -11.00
C LYS A 123 4.60 13.86 -9.97
N THR A 124 4.89 12.70 -9.46
CA THR A 124 4.22 12.10 -8.31
C THR A 124 5.22 11.93 -7.19
N LEU A 125 4.84 12.38 -6.00
CA LEU A 125 5.60 12.29 -4.77
C LEU A 125 5.00 11.16 -3.92
N PHE A 126 5.85 10.29 -3.40
CA PHE A 126 5.47 9.18 -2.54
C PHE A 126 5.89 9.46 -1.10
N TYR A 127 4.96 9.39 -0.16
CA TYR A 127 5.18 9.74 1.25
C TYR A 127 5.23 8.53 2.18
N GLY A 128 4.74 7.37 1.74
CA GLY A 128 4.78 6.14 2.53
C GLY A 128 3.60 5.23 2.26
N LEU A 129 3.65 4.05 2.88
CA LEU A 129 2.54 3.08 2.90
C LEU A 129 2.04 2.91 4.33
N GLU A 130 0.82 2.41 4.42
CA GLU A 130 0.24 1.93 5.66
C GLU A 130 -0.34 0.54 5.41
N VAL A 131 0.12 -0.45 6.18
CA VAL A 131 -0.35 -1.83 6.08
C VAL A 131 -1.19 -2.15 7.30
N THR A 132 -2.40 -2.61 7.08
CA THR A 132 -3.30 -3.11 8.10
C THR A 132 -2.92 -4.58 8.38
N GLY A 133 -2.03 -4.84 9.35
CA GLY A 133 -1.47 -6.17 9.62
C GLY A 133 -0.01 -6.13 10.09
N ASP A 134 0.78 -7.13 9.71
CA ASP A 134 2.15 -7.35 10.19
C ASP A 134 3.22 -6.50 9.46
N GLY A 135 2.86 -5.87 8.33
CA GLY A 135 3.76 -5.02 7.55
C GLY A 135 4.40 -5.72 6.35
N LEU A 136 5.57 -5.25 5.93
CA LEU A 136 6.22 -5.70 4.69
C LEU A 136 7.13 -6.91 4.85
N LEU A 137 7.04 -7.83 3.89
CA LEU A 137 7.91 -8.98 3.74
C LEU A 137 8.90 -8.78 2.60
N PRO A 138 10.05 -9.49 2.58
CA PRO A 138 10.96 -9.47 1.45
C PRO A 138 10.28 -9.91 0.15
N LEU A 139 10.54 -9.18 -0.94
CA LEU A 139 10.14 -9.56 -2.28
C LEU A 139 11.09 -10.62 -2.86
N PRO A 140 10.61 -11.51 -3.75
CA PRO A 140 11.49 -12.38 -4.52
C PRO A 140 12.47 -11.55 -5.37
N PRO A 141 13.66 -12.06 -5.73
CA PRO A 141 14.66 -11.31 -6.50
C PRO A 141 14.10 -10.65 -7.77
N ARG A 142 14.75 -9.57 -8.22
CA ARG A 142 14.40 -8.95 -9.51
C ARG A 142 14.67 -9.93 -10.66
N PRO A 143 13.91 -9.84 -11.76
CA PRO A 143 14.34 -10.46 -13.02
C PRO A 143 15.77 -10.01 -13.38
N ALA A 144 16.57 -10.93 -13.92
CA ALA A 144 17.96 -10.64 -14.31
C ALA A 144 18.02 -9.68 -15.50
N LEU A 145 17.08 -9.81 -16.43
CA LEU A 145 16.98 -8.95 -17.62
C LEU A 145 16.39 -7.59 -17.26
N ARG A 146 16.96 -6.54 -17.84
CA ARG A 146 16.46 -5.17 -17.76
C ARG A 146 16.31 -4.63 -19.18
N ILE A 147 15.19 -3.98 -19.44
CA ILE A 147 14.87 -3.38 -20.73
C ILE A 147 14.51 -1.93 -20.47
N GLU A 148 15.02 -1.03 -21.31
CA GLU A 148 14.66 0.38 -21.30
C GLU A 148 14.04 0.72 -22.66
N PHE A 149 12.94 1.46 -22.61
CA PHE A 149 12.20 1.90 -23.80
C PHE A 149 12.40 3.41 -23.98
N PHE A 150 12.69 3.80 -25.22
CA PHE A 150 12.75 5.19 -25.66
C PHE A 150 11.78 5.35 -26.82
N GLY A 151 10.91 6.34 -26.74
CA GLY A 151 9.88 6.54 -27.76
C GLY A 151 9.08 7.81 -27.51
N ASP A 152 8.01 7.95 -28.26
CA ASP A 152 7.07 9.06 -28.26
C ASP A 152 5.67 8.58 -27.80
N SER A 153 4.62 9.18 -28.34
CA SER A 153 3.22 8.86 -28.04
C SER A 153 2.88 7.39 -28.23
N ASN A 154 3.47 6.70 -29.21
CA ASN A 154 3.18 5.28 -29.41
C ASN A 154 3.67 4.43 -28.22
N MET A 155 4.75 4.85 -27.57
CA MET A 155 5.31 4.17 -26.40
C MET A 155 4.56 4.54 -25.10
N ASP A 156 4.00 5.74 -25.02
CA ASP A 156 3.23 6.18 -23.84
C ASP A 156 1.75 5.74 -23.86
N GLY A 157 1.27 5.20 -24.99
CA GLY A 157 -0.07 4.63 -25.13
C GLY A 157 -1.16 5.67 -25.40
N SER A 158 -0.80 6.80 -26.00
CA SER A 158 -1.72 7.87 -26.44
C SER A 158 -2.26 7.66 -27.86
#